data_AF-A0A2N3FIR6-F1
#
_entry.id   AF-A0A2N3FIR6-F1
#
_cell.length_a   1.000
_cell.length_b   1.000
_cell.length_c   1.000
_cell.angle_alpha   90.00
_cell.angle_beta   90.00
_cell.angle_gamma   90.00
#
_symmetry.space_group_name_H-M   'P 1'
#
loop_
_entity.id
_entity.type
_entity.pdbx_description
1 polymer ?
#
loop_
_entity_poly.entity_id
_entity_poly.type
_entity_poly.pdbx_seq_one_letter_code
_entity_poly.pdbx_strand_id
1 'polypeptide(L)'
;MALTTATEVAVVLKYENAATDVAFLKAYAAAERWIARRCRWKTETVTEDGEEITRPVDVEDLVQAVILLTGRYLARRNSPDGLLNMGELGVMRVGAIDRDVQSLTGPYRKIMV
;
A
#
# COMPACT_ATOMS: atom_id res chain seq x y z
N MET A 1 -1.19 -0.29 -15.00
CA MET A 1 -2.49 0.09 -14.43
C MET A 1 -2.32 0.13 -12.93
N ALA A 2 -2.65 1.26 -12.29
CA ALA A 2 -2.62 1.35 -10.82
C ALA A 2 -3.89 0.68 -10.25
N LEU A 3 -3.76 0.01 -9.11
CA LEU A 3 -4.87 -0.72 -8.47
C LEU A 3 -5.81 0.21 -7.66
N THR A 4 -5.31 1.36 -7.27
CA THR A 4 -6.01 2.39 -6.47
C THR A 4 -5.44 3.75 -6.87
N THR A 5 -6.04 4.84 -6.41
CA THR A 5 -5.53 6.19 -6.58
C THR A 5 -4.88 6.73 -5.30
N ALA A 6 -3.98 7.70 -5.45
CA ALA A 6 -3.40 8.40 -4.29
C ALA A 6 -4.47 9.03 -3.39
N THR A 7 -5.56 9.52 -3.99
CA THR A 7 -6.70 10.13 -3.28
C THR A 7 -7.45 9.11 -2.43
N GLU A 8 -7.75 7.92 -2.97
CA GLU A 8 -8.41 6.84 -2.21
C GLU A 8 -7.58 6.42 -1.00
N VAL A 9 -6.27 6.21 -1.20
CA VAL A 9 -5.35 5.86 -0.12
C VAL A 9 -5.30 6.98 0.93
N ALA A 10 -5.31 8.24 0.51
CA ALA A 10 -5.32 9.38 1.42
C ALA A 10 -6.58 9.43 2.29
N VAL A 11 -7.75 9.16 1.70
CA VAL A 11 -9.03 9.09 2.42
C VAL A 11 -8.97 8.00 3.50
N VAL A 12 -8.51 6.80 3.15
CA VAL A 12 -8.40 5.69 4.11
C VAL A 12 -7.41 6.00 5.24
N LEU A 13 -6.25 6.58 4.91
CA LEU A 13 -5.23 6.96 5.89
C LEU A 13 -5.58 8.25 6.66
N LYS A 14 -6.71 8.90 6.35
CA LYS A 14 -7.09 10.22 6.87
C LYS A 14 -5.96 11.26 6.71
N TYR A 15 -5.26 11.19 5.57
CA TYR A 15 -4.12 12.04 5.26
C TYR A 15 -4.59 13.31 4.53
N GLU A 16 -4.47 14.45 5.20
CA GLU A 16 -4.82 15.75 4.62
C GLU A 16 -3.77 16.21 3.61
N ASN A 17 -4.18 17.03 2.62
CA ASN A 17 -3.28 17.63 1.62
C ASN A 17 -2.50 16.64 0.74
N ALA A 18 -2.99 15.40 0.58
CA ALA A 18 -2.34 14.37 -0.22
C ALA A 18 -2.02 14.77 -1.68
N ALA A 19 -2.82 15.65 -2.28
CA ALA A 19 -2.62 16.14 -3.64
C ALA A 19 -1.38 17.04 -3.78
N THR A 20 -0.96 17.71 -2.71
CA THR A 20 0.15 18.68 -2.72
C THR A 20 1.36 18.22 -1.93
N ASP A 21 1.21 17.26 -1.00
CA ASP A 21 2.31 16.72 -0.22
C ASP A 21 3.16 15.73 -1.03
N VAL A 22 4.35 16.19 -1.43
CA VAL A 22 5.35 15.42 -2.17
C VAL A 22 5.76 14.14 -1.43
N ALA A 23 5.81 14.14 -0.10
CA ALA A 23 6.19 12.97 0.67
C ALA A 23 5.11 11.89 0.62
N PHE A 24 3.83 12.28 0.70
CA PHE A 24 2.71 11.36 0.51
C PHE A 24 2.73 10.74 -0.88
N LEU A 25 2.83 11.56 -1.92
CA LEU A 25 2.86 11.09 -3.30
C LEU A 25 4.03 10.13 -3.56
N LYS A 26 5.22 10.41 -2.99
CA LYS A 26 6.38 9.53 -3.08
C LYS A 26 6.17 8.21 -2.32
N ALA A 27 5.58 8.26 -1.12
CA ALA A 27 5.28 7.06 -0.33
C ALA A 27 4.28 6.16 -1.05
N TYR A 28 3.18 6.74 -1.56
CA TYR A 28 2.18 6.05 -2.36
C TYR A 28 2.79 5.42 -3.61
N ALA A 29 3.54 6.19 -4.41
CA ALA A 29 4.18 5.68 -5.62
C ALA A 29 5.20 4.57 -5.33
N ALA A 30 5.91 4.65 -4.20
CA ALA A 30 6.82 3.59 -3.78
C ALA A 30 6.08 2.30 -3.39
N ALA A 31 4.94 2.42 -2.69
CA ALA A 31 4.09 1.28 -2.32
C ALA A 31 3.51 0.60 -3.56
N GLU A 32 2.89 1.36 -4.47
CA GLU A 32 2.32 0.86 -5.72
C GLU A 32 3.38 0.12 -6.55
N ARG A 33 4.55 0.73 -6.77
CA ARG A 33 5.66 0.10 -7.50
C ARG A 33 6.19 -1.14 -6.80
N TRP A 34 6.22 -1.17 -5.47
CA TRP A 34 6.70 -2.33 -4.72
C TRP A 34 5.81 -3.54 -4.99
N ILE A 35 4.49 -3.34 -4.95
CA ILE A 35 3.46 -4.35 -5.20
C ILE A 35 3.48 -4.75 -6.67
N ALA A 36 3.42 -3.80 -7.61
CA ALA A 36 3.41 -4.07 -9.04
C ALA A 36 4.64 -4.88 -9.51
N ARG A 37 5.82 -4.63 -8.93
CA ARG A 37 7.03 -5.40 -9.22
C ARG A 37 6.94 -6.83 -8.74
N ARG A 38 6.34 -7.08 -7.57
CA ARG A 38 6.40 -8.36 -6.86
C ARG A 38 5.16 -9.22 -7.00
N CYS A 39 4.02 -8.67 -7.38
CA CYS A 39 2.75 -9.39 -7.44
C CYS A 39 2.21 -9.44 -8.87
N ARG A 40 1.56 -10.53 -9.24
CA ARG A 40 0.66 -10.58 -10.41
C ARG A 40 -0.76 -10.43 -9.91
N TRP A 41 -1.51 -9.48 -10.47
CA TRP A 41 -2.94 -9.37 -10.25
C TRP A 41 -3.70 -10.05 -11.39
N LYS A 42 -4.74 -10.80 -11.05
CA LYS A 42 -5.71 -11.30 -12.03
C LYS A 42 -6.69 -10.19 -12.36
N THR A 43 -7.14 -10.16 -13.60
CA THR A 43 -8.22 -9.28 -14.05
C THR A 43 -9.37 -10.14 -14.55
N GLU A 44 -10.59 -9.78 -14.15
CA GLU A 44 -11.82 -10.29 -14.75
C GLU A 44 -12.51 -9.16 -15.49
N THR A 45 -13.20 -9.52 -16.57
CA THR A 45 -14.15 -8.63 -17.22
C THR A 45 -15.50 -8.82 -16.54
N VAL A 46 -16.03 -7.76 -15.95
CA VAL A 46 -17.38 -7.73 -15.39
C VAL A 46 -18.21 -6.76 -16.20
N THR A 47 -19.44 -7.16 -16.50
CA THR A 47 -20.43 -6.26 -17.07
C THR A 47 -21.13 -5.53 -15.92
N GLU A 48 -20.88 -4.23 -15.80
CA GLU A 48 -21.59 -3.33 -14.87
C GLU A 48 -22.32 -2.27 -15.68
N ASP A 49 -23.61 -2.06 -15.38
CA ASP A 49 -24.47 -1.09 -16.06
C ASP A 49 -24.49 -1.19 -17.61
N GLY A 50 -24.20 -2.37 -18.15
CA GLY A 50 -24.15 -2.63 -19.59
C GLY A 50 -22.81 -2.31 -20.26
N GLU A 51 -21.81 -1.88 -19.51
CA GLU A 51 -20.42 -1.71 -19.98
C GLU A 51 -19.53 -2.87 -19.50
N GLU A 52 -18.64 -3.35 -20.37
CA GLU A 52 -17.61 -4.31 -20.00
C GLU A 52 -16.43 -3.59 -19.31
N ILE A 53 -16.32 -3.77 -18.00
CA ILE A 53 -15.24 -3.21 -17.18
C ILE A 53 -14.26 -4.32 -16.85
N THR A 54 -12.99 -4.13 -17.24
CA THR A 54 -11.91 -5.01 -16.78
C THR A 54 -11.46 -4.55 -15.39
N ARG A 55 -11.78 -5.31 -14.35
CA ARG A 55 -11.36 -5.04 -12.98
C ARG A 55 -10.45 -6.13 -12.43
N PRO A 56 -9.48 -5.81 -11.56
CA PRO A 56 -8.68 -6.86 -10.94
C PRO A 56 -9.51 -7.66 -9.90
N VAL A 57 -9.45 -8.99 -9.94
CA VAL A 57 -10.23 -9.91 -9.07
C VAL A 57 -9.69 -9.92 -7.64
N ASP A 58 -8.39 -9.63 -7.53
CA ASP A 58 -7.60 -9.65 -6.29
C ASP A 58 -7.24 -8.21 -5.84
N VAL A 59 -8.04 -7.21 -6.26
CA VAL A 59 -7.78 -5.78 -5.96
C VAL A 59 -7.68 -5.56 -4.47
N GLU A 60 -8.61 -6.10 -3.69
CA GLU A 60 -8.79 -5.65 -2.30
C GLU A 60 -7.57 -5.93 -1.44
N ASP A 61 -7.00 -7.15 -1.52
CA ASP A 61 -5.80 -7.52 -0.77
C ASP A 61 -4.59 -6.68 -1.18
N LEU A 62 -4.39 -6.50 -2.49
CA LEU A 62 -3.25 -5.76 -3.02
C LEU A 62 -3.39 -4.25 -2.79
N VAL A 63 -4.60 -3.69 -2.84
CA VAL A 63 -4.91 -2.30 -2.48
C VAL A 63 -4.69 -2.09 -1.00
N GLN A 64 -5.17 -3.01 -0.15
CA GLN A 64 -4.93 -2.95 1.28
C GLN A 64 -3.43 -3.01 1.59
N ALA A 65 -2.66 -3.83 0.87
CA ALA A 65 -1.21 -3.86 0.99
C ALA A 65 -0.56 -2.52 0.55
N VAL A 66 -1.05 -1.86 -0.50
CA VAL A 66 -0.61 -0.51 -0.90
C VAL A 66 -0.89 0.52 0.21
N ILE A 67 -2.08 0.48 0.80
CA ILE A 67 -2.48 1.39 1.89
C ILE A 67 -1.55 1.24 3.09
N LEU A 68 -1.34 0.00 3.55
CA LEU A 68 -0.48 -0.31 4.69
C LEU A 68 0.98 0.10 4.43
N LEU A 69 1.53 -0.22 3.26
CA LEU A 69 2.89 0.18 2.88
C LEU A 69 3.04 1.71 2.81
N THR A 70 2.04 2.42 2.29
CA THR A 70 2.05 3.88 2.20
C THR A 70 2.13 4.50 3.60
N GLY A 71 1.23 4.10 4.50
CA GLY A 71 1.22 4.57 5.89
C GLY A 71 2.54 4.28 6.61
N ARG A 72 3.11 3.11 6.36
CA ARG A 72 4.39 2.69 6.92
C ARG A 72 5.58 3.53 6.42
N TYR A 73 5.64 3.84 5.12
CA TYR A 73 6.68 4.72 4.58
C TYR A 73 6.60 6.13 5.17
N LEU A 74 5.38 6.63 5.39
CA LEU A 74 5.16 7.91 6.07
C LEU A 74 5.59 7.87 7.54
N ALA A 75 5.29 6.79 8.27
CA ALA A 75 5.72 6.62 9.66
C ALA A 75 7.24 6.55 9.79
N ARG A 76 7.92 5.82 8.89
CA ARG A 76 9.39 5.70 8.87
C ARG A 76 10.10 6.99 8.48
N ARG A 77 9.46 7.90 7.73
CA ARG A 77 10.01 9.25 7.49
C ARG A 77 10.29 9.96 8.82
N ASN A 78 9.39 9.81 9.79
CA ASN A 78 9.50 10.45 11.09
C ASN A 78 10.39 9.65 12.07
N SER A 79 10.80 8.43 11.70
CA SER A 79 11.72 7.60 12.46
C SER A 79 12.53 6.68 11.54
N PRO A 80 13.64 7.18 10.97
CA PRO A 80 14.46 6.44 10.01
C PRO A 80 15.03 5.13 10.57
N ASP A 81 15.38 5.12 11.86
CA ASP A 81 15.84 3.94 12.60
C ASP A 81 14.71 2.94 12.92
N GLY A 82 13.47 3.32 12.58
CA GLY A 82 12.28 2.56 12.89
C GLY A 82 12.02 2.49 14.39
N LEU A 83 12.32 3.55 15.14
CA LEU A 83 12.07 3.65 16.58
C LEU A 83 10.93 4.63 16.86
N LEU A 84 9.80 4.14 17.33
CA LEU A 84 8.72 4.96 17.87
C LEU A 84 9.00 5.25 19.34
N ASN A 85 8.99 6.52 19.71
CA ASN A 85 9.02 6.93 21.10
C ASN A 85 7.61 6.79 21.69
N MET A 86 7.44 5.99 22.74
CA MET A 86 6.16 5.73 23.39
C MET A 86 6.05 6.39 24.77
N GLY A 87 6.85 7.44 25.03
CA GLY A 87 6.86 8.14 26.32
C GLY A 87 7.36 7.23 27.44
N GLU A 88 6.57 7.06 28.50
CA GLU A 88 6.95 6.25 29.68
C GLU A 88 7.08 4.75 29.38
N LEU A 89 6.50 4.26 28.28
CA LEU A 89 6.62 2.87 27.85
C LEU A 89 7.93 2.56 27.11
N GLY A 90 8.79 3.57 26.89
CA GLY A 90 10.10 3.43 26.24
C GLY A 90 10.05 3.53 24.72
N VAL A 91 10.99 2.88 24.05
CA VAL A 91 11.11 2.89 22.58
C VAL A 91 10.64 1.57 21.98
N MET A 92 9.81 1.64 20.93
CA MET A 92 9.34 0.48 20.19
C MET A 92 9.95 0.45 18.79
N ARG A 93 10.43 -0.72 18.35
CA ARG A 93 10.94 -0.89 16.98
C ARG A 93 9.82 -1.21 16.00
N VAL A 94 9.65 -0.37 14.98
CA VAL A 94 8.93 -0.64 13.74
C VAL A 94 9.73 -1.65 12.92
N GLY A 95 9.54 -2.94 13.21
CA GLY A 95 10.27 -4.04 12.57
C GLY A 95 10.19 -3.98 11.05
N ALA A 96 11.24 -4.38 10.32
CA ALA A 96 11.39 -4.22 8.86
C ALA A 96 10.37 -4.99 8.01
N ILE A 97 9.79 -6.04 8.58
CA ILE A 97 8.81 -6.91 7.94
C ILE A 97 7.42 -6.51 8.41
N ASP A 98 6.49 -6.42 7.46
CA ASP A 98 5.08 -6.19 7.73
C ASP A 98 4.32 -7.49 7.45
N ARG A 99 3.86 -8.16 8.51
CA ARG A 99 3.24 -9.49 8.44
C ARG A 99 1.93 -9.44 7.66
N ASP A 100 1.16 -8.37 7.83
CA ASP A 100 -0.14 -8.21 7.19
C ASP A 100 0.06 -8.00 5.69
N VAL A 101 0.99 -7.13 5.31
CA VAL A 101 1.40 -6.98 3.90
C VAL A 101 1.90 -8.30 3.31
N GLN A 102 2.66 -9.10 4.06
CA GLN A 102 3.09 -10.43 3.58
C GLN A 102 1.93 -11.40 3.38
N SER A 103 0.95 -11.41 4.29
CA SER A 103 -0.23 -12.27 4.18
C SER A 103 -1.06 -11.89 2.95
N LEU A 104 -1.27 -10.59 2.73
CA LEU A 104 -2.04 -10.05 1.60
C LEU A 104 -1.34 -10.27 0.25
N THR A 105 0.00 -10.20 0.22
CA THR A 105 0.77 -10.30 -1.04
C THR A 105 1.26 -11.70 -1.36
N GLY A 106 1.31 -12.59 -0.37
CA GLY A 106 1.83 -13.95 -0.48
C GLY A 106 1.24 -14.76 -1.62
N PRO A 107 -0.11 -14.86 -1.74
CA PRO A 107 -0.76 -15.62 -2.81
C PRO A 107 -0.46 -15.13 -4.23
N TYR A 108 -0.11 -13.85 -4.37
CA TYR A 108 0.06 -13.16 -5.65
C TYR A 108 1.51 -12.99 -6.06
N ARG A 109 2.45 -13.43 -5.22
CA ARG A 109 3.87 -13.16 -5.39
C ARG A 109 4.41 -13.84 -6.65
N LYS A 110 5.06 -13.06 -7.51
CA LYS A 110 5.88 -13.55 -8.61
C LYS A 110 7.03 -14.36 -8.03
N ILE A 111 7.24 -15.55 -8.56
CA ILE A 111 8.51 -16.25 -8.42
C ILE A 111 9.53 -15.38 -9.17
N MET A 112 10.39 -14.70 -8.44
CA MET A 112 11.54 -14.03 -9.01
C MET A 112 12.68 -15.05 -9.03
N VAL A 113 12.99 -15.55 -10.22
CA VAL A 113 14.20 -16.35 -10.47
C VAL A 113 15.36 -15.40 -10.72
#